data_AF-A0A127SBY1-F1
#
_entry.id   AF-A0A127SBY1-F1
#
_cell.length_a   1.000
_cell.length_b   1.000
_cell.length_c   1.000
_cell.angle_alpha   90.00
_cell.angle_beta   90.00
_cell.angle_gamma   90.00
#
_symmetry.space_group_name_H-M   'P 1'
#
loop_
_entity.id
_entity.type
_entity.pdbx_description
1 polymer ?
#
loop_
_entity_poly.entity_id
_entity_poly.type
_entity_poly.pdbx_seq_one_letter_code
_entity_poly.pdbx_strand_id
1 'polypeptide(L)'
;MPFIDRIAYKHTLKEIPLDVPSQVCITRDNTQLTVDGIIYFQVTDPKLASYGSSNYIMAITQLAQTTLRSVIGRMELDKTFEERDDINATVVASLDQAAISWGVKVLRYEIKDLVPPQEILRSMQAQITAEREKRARIAESEGRKIEQINLASGRREADVQQSEGEMQA
;
A
#
# COMPACT_ATOMS: atom_id res chain seq x y z
N MET A 1 56.31 -1.85 11.91
CA MET A 1 55.32 -2.86 11.51
C MET A 1 54.27 -2.93 12.61
N PRO A 2 53.04 -2.42 12.45
CA PRO A 2 51.99 -2.67 13.42
C PRO A 2 51.52 -4.14 13.27
N PHE A 3 51.59 -4.90 14.35
CA PHE A 3 51.33 -6.35 14.41
C PHE A 3 49.86 -6.72 14.74
N ILE A 4 48.96 -5.73 14.80
CA ILE A 4 47.54 -5.96 15.09
C ILE A 4 46.74 -5.35 13.94
N ASP A 5 46.48 -6.18 12.92
CA ASP A 5 45.48 -5.86 11.90
C ASP A 5 44.10 -6.04 12.55
N ARG A 6 43.53 -4.92 13.03
CA ARG A 6 42.21 -4.93 13.65
C ARG A 6 41.20 -4.87 12.52
N ILE A 7 40.38 -5.92 12.36
CA ILE A 7 39.27 -5.91 11.40
C ILE A 7 38.39 -4.70 11.71
N ALA A 8 38.46 -3.67 10.87
CA ALA A 8 37.77 -2.41 11.10
C ALA A 8 36.28 -2.47 10.70
N TYR A 9 35.94 -3.31 9.71
CA TYR A 9 34.58 -3.40 9.17
C TYR A 9 34.21 -4.86 8.83
N LYS A 10 33.00 -5.26 9.22
CA LYS A 10 32.42 -6.56 8.88
C LYS A 10 31.04 -6.34 8.28
N HIS A 11 30.88 -6.71 7.02
CA HIS A 11 29.61 -6.59 6.30
C HIS A 11 29.03 -7.97 6.03
N THR A 12 27.72 -8.11 6.20
CA THR A 12 27.00 -9.28 5.69
C THR A 12 26.56 -9.00 4.25
N LEU A 13 26.78 -9.99 3.38
CA LEU A 13 26.32 -9.96 1.99
C LEU A 13 24.90 -10.52 1.85
N LYS A 14 24.21 -10.81 2.96
CA LYS A 14 22.81 -11.23 2.93
C LYS A 14 21.91 -10.01 2.86
N GLU A 15 20.66 -10.22 2.47
CA GLU A 15 19.60 -9.23 2.63
C GLU A 15 19.44 -8.87 4.11
N ILE A 16 19.39 -7.56 4.38
CA ILE A 16 19.25 -7.00 5.73
C ILE A 16 17.99 -6.11 5.74
N PRO A 17 17.05 -6.33 6.67
CA PRO A 17 15.97 -5.39 6.92
C PRO A 17 16.50 -4.19 7.73
N LEU A 18 16.05 -2.99 7.37
CA LEU A 18 16.33 -1.75 8.08
C LEU A 18 15.06 -0.96 8.28
N ASP A 19 14.70 -0.75 9.54
CA ASP A 19 13.55 0.07 9.90
C ASP A 19 13.80 1.54 9.56
N VAL A 20 12.84 2.15 8.88
CA VAL A 20 12.77 3.60 8.66
C VAL A 20 11.88 4.19 9.74
N PRO A 21 12.39 5.11 10.57
CA PRO A 21 11.64 5.64 11.68
C PRO A 21 10.44 6.46 11.22
N SER A 22 9.35 6.38 11.99
CA SER A 22 8.09 7.04 11.70
C SER A 22 8.27 8.55 11.58
N GLN A 23 7.58 9.13 10.60
CA GLN A 23 7.59 10.57 10.34
C GLN A 23 6.19 11.08 10.02
N VAL A 24 5.95 12.35 10.33
CA VAL A 24 4.72 13.04 9.94
C VAL A 24 4.89 13.60 8.54
N CYS A 25 3.95 13.25 7.67
CA CYS A 25 3.84 13.75 6.31
C CYS A 25 2.50 14.48 6.15
N ILE A 26 2.45 15.42 5.22
CA ILE A 26 1.22 16.14 4.87
C ILE A 26 0.89 15.76 3.43
N THR A 27 -0.32 15.26 3.17
CA THR A 27 -0.84 14.99 1.83
C THR A 27 -1.21 16.26 1.09
N ARG A 28 -1.46 16.12 -0.22
CA ARG A 28 -1.92 17.21 -1.09
C ARG A 28 -3.21 17.88 -0.63
N ASP A 29 -4.09 17.14 0.03
CA ASP A 29 -5.36 17.61 0.59
C ASP A 29 -5.22 18.23 2.00
N ASN A 30 -3.98 18.50 2.44
CA ASN A 30 -3.64 19.11 3.72
C ASN A 30 -3.99 18.22 4.94
N THR A 31 -4.06 16.91 4.76
CA THR A 31 -4.19 15.95 5.86
C THR A 31 -2.82 15.53 6.39
N GLN A 32 -2.66 15.48 7.71
CA GLN A 32 -1.45 14.96 8.35
C GLN A 32 -1.57 13.44 8.51
N LEU A 33 -0.52 12.69 8.19
CA LEU A 33 -0.45 11.25 8.45
C LEU A 33 0.93 10.86 8.97
N THR A 34 0.99 9.81 9.77
CA THR A 34 2.25 9.21 10.22
C THR A 34 2.57 8.02 9.35
N VAL A 35 3.79 7.95 8.83
CA VAL A 35 4.27 6.87 7.97
C VAL A 35 5.61 6.33 8.45
N ASP A 36 5.73 5.01 8.48
CA ASP A 36 6.98 4.28 8.62
C ASP A 36 7.08 3.13 7.60
N GLY A 37 8.23 2.47 7.58
CA GLY A 37 8.46 1.35 6.70
C GLY A 37 9.79 0.67 6.91
N ILE A 38 10.08 -0.30 6.05
CA ILE A 38 11.26 -1.15 6.13
C ILE A 38 11.93 -1.15 4.76
N ILE A 39 13.23 -0.87 4.76
CA ILE A 39 14.10 -1.04 3.59
C ILE A 39 14.74 -2.42 3.67
N TYR A 40 14.69 -3.16 2.57
CA TYR A 40 15.47 -4.37 2.40
C TYR A 40 16.62 -4.08 1.45
N PHE A 41 17.85 -4.18 1.95
CA PHE A 41 19.06 -3.89 1.18
C PHE A 41 20.11 -4.99 1.33
N GLN A 42 21.07 -4.98 0.42
CA GLN A 42 22.21 -5.90 0.43
C GLN A 42 23.49 -5.11 0.12
N VAL A 43 24.56 -5.38 0.86
CA VAL A 43 25.90 -4.83 0.53
C VAL A 43 26.44 -5.60 -0.68
N THR A 44 26.75 -4.87 -1.76
CA THR A 44 27.31 -5.43 -3.00
C THR A 44 28.81 -5.19 -3.11
N ASP A 45 29.30 -4.03 -2.64
CA ASP A 45 30.73 -3.71 -2.56
C ASP A 45 31.10 -3.34 -1.12
N PRO A 46 31.66 -4.27 -0.32
CA PRO A 46 32.08 -4.03 1.05
C PRO A 46 33.17 -2.96 1.19
N LYS A 47 34.02 -2.78 0.18
CA LYS A 47 35.08 -1.76 0.21
C LYS A 47 34.45 -0.38 0.08
N LEU A 48 33.53 -0.22 -0.86
CA LEU A 48 32.82 1.03 -1.09
C LEU A 48 31.84 1.35 0.05
N ALA A 49 31.19 0.34 0.63
CA ALA A 49 30.36 0.51 1.84
C ALA A 49 31.16 0.89 3.09
N SER A 50 32.42 0.46 3.19
CA SER A 50 33.28 0.78 4.36
C SER A 50 33.96 2.15 4.26
N TYR A 51 34.32 2.59 3.06
CA TYR A 51 35.18 3.76 2.86
C TYR A 51 34.59 4.84 1.94
N GLY A 52 33.49 4.56 1.25
CA GLY A 52 32.88 5.46 0.27
C GLY A 52 31.88 6.47 0.84
N SER A 53 31.36 6.25 2.06
CA SER A 53 30.39 7.16 2.70
C SER A 53 30.53 7.14 4.22
N SER A 54 30.26 8.28 4.87
CA SER A 54 30.44 8.49 6.31
C SER A 54 29.44 7.75 7.21
N ASN A 55 28.36 7.19 6.65
CA ASN A 55 27.53 6.12 7.21
C ASN A 55 26.39 5.86 6.20
N TYR A 56 26.51 4.83 5.36
CA TYR A 56 25.50 4.56 4.33
C TYR A 56 24.11 4.23 4.92
N ILE A 57 24.04 3.66 6.12
CA ILE A 57 22.77 3.34 6.80
C ILE A 57 22.04 4.63 7.14
N MET A 58 22.74 5.62 7.69
CA MET A 58 22.14 6.92 7.97
C MET A 58 21.69 7.62 6.68
N ALA A 59 22.54 7.60 5.64
CA ALA A 59 22.25 8.25 4.37
C ALA A 59 21.02 7.65 3.67
N ILE A 60 20.92 6.31 3.61
CA ILE A 60 19.78 5.62 2.99
C ILE A 60 18.49 5.84 3.77
N THR A 61 18.54 5.83 5.11
CA THR A 61 17.35 6.13 5.94
C THR A 61 16.87 7.56 5.73
N GLN A 62 17.77 8.55 5.71
CA GLN A 62 17.41 9.96 5.49
C GLN A 62 16.85 10.20 4.09
N LEU A 63 17.45 9.58 3.08
CA LEU A 63 16.96 9.65 1.71
C LEU A 63 15.57 9.03 1.60
N ALA A 64 15.35 7.86 2.22
CA ALA A 64 14.04 7.20 2.21
C ALA A 64 12.97 8.08 2.85
N GLN A 65 13.27 8.68 4.01
CA GLN A 65 12.35 9.59 4.68
C GLN A 65 12.00 10.80 3.79
N THR A 66 12.99 11.40 3.15
CA THR A 66 12.79 12.58 2.29
C THR A 66 11.99 12.23 1.04
N THR A 67 12.29 11.10 0.40
CA THR A 67 11.58 10.63 -0.79
C THR A 67 10.13 10.28 -0.45
N LEU A 68 9.87 9.55 0.65
CA LEU A 68 8.52 9.25 1.12
C LEU A 68 7.70 10.53 1.35
N ARG A 69 8.28 11.50 2.05
CA ARG A 69 7.61 12.78 2.32
C ARG A 69 7.22 13.51 1.03
N SER A 70 8.10 13.48 0.03
CA SER A 70 7.86 14.09 -1.28
C SER A 70 6.79 13.34 -2.11
N VAL A 71 6.77 12.01 -2.06
CA VAL A 71 5.75 11.21 -2.74
C VAL A 71 4.38 11.44 -2.10
N ILE A 72 4.28 11.29 -0.77
CA ILE A 72 3.04 11.51 -0.02
C ILE A 72 2.51 12.93 -0.21
N GLY A 73 3.39 13.94 -0.20
CA GLY A 73 2.99 15.35 -0.40
C GLY A 73 2.39 15.66 -1.77
N ARG A 74 2.55 14.78 -2.75
CA ARG A 74 1.95 14.90 -4.09
C ARG A 74 0.65 14.12 -4.23
N MET A 75 0.31 13.27 -3.27
CA MET A 75 -0.84 12.36 -3.29
C MET A 75 -1.95 12.85 -2.35
N GLU A 76 -3.19 12.53 -2.68
CA GLU A 76 -4.35 12.70 -1.80
C GLU A 76 -4.37 11.56 -0.78
N LEU A 77 -4.99 11.76 0.38
CA LEU A 77 -5.01 10.79 1.47
C LEU A 77 -5.52 9.42 1.00
N ASP A 78 -6.65 9.38 0.31
CA ASP A 78 -7.25 8.13 -0.17
C ASP A 78 -6.30 7.36 -1.11
N LYS A 79 -5.63 8.07 -2.01
CA LYS A 79 -4.63 7.48 -2.92
C LYS A 79 -3.44 6.88 -2.18
N THR A 80 -3.04 7.44 -1.02
CA THR A 80 -1.94 6.86 -0.23
C THR A 80 -2.26 5.47 0.32
N PHE A 81 -3.55 5.13 0.49
CA PHE A 81 -3.98 3.79 0.89
C PHE A 81 -4.13 2.84 -0.29
N GLU A 82 -4.58 3.34 -1.44
CA GLU A 82 -4.83 2.53 -2.64
C GLU A 82 -3.55 2.23 -3.42
N GLU A 83 -2.66 3.21 -3.57
CA GLU A 83 -1.48 3.16 -4.45
C GLU A 83 -0.19 2.85 -3.68
N ARG A 84 -0.25 1.96 -2.66
CA ARG A 84 0.92 1.61 -1.83
C ARG A 84 2.08 1.02 -2.65
N ASP A 85 1.76 0.20 -3.64
CA ASP A 85 2.75 -0.43 -4.52
C ASP A 85 3.50 0.62 -5.36
N ASP A 86 2.81 1.67 -5.81
CA ASP A 86 3.40 2.76 -6.58
C ASP A 86 4.34 3.63 -5.71
N ILE A 87 3.95 3.86 -4.44
CA ILE A 87 4.81 4.54 -3.46
C ILE A 87 6.08 3.71 -3.24
N ASN A 88 5.93 2.41 -2.97
CA ASN A 88 7.05 1.49 -2.76
C ASN A 88 8.00 1.49 -3.97
N ALA A 89 7.48 1.34 -5.18
CA ALA A 89 8.26 1.33 -6.41
C ALA A 89 9.03 2.65 -6.62
N THR A 90 8.38 3.79 -6.40
CA THR A 90 8.99 5.12 -6.54
C THR A 90 10.12 5.32 -5.53
N VAL A 91 9.90 4.91 -4.28
CA VAL A 91 10.91 5.02 -3.21
C VAL A 91 12.10 4.12 -3.50
N VAL A 92 11.88 2.86 -3.91
CA VAL A 92 12.95 1.94 -4.30
C VAL A 92 13.78 2.50 -5.45
N ALA A 93 13.15 3.00 -6.51
CA ALA A 93 13.85 3.55 -7.67
C ALA A 93 14.77 4.72 -7.27
N SER A 94 14.29 5.63 -6.42
CA SER A 94 15.09 6.76 -5.92
C SER A 94 16.24 6.32 -5.02
N LEU A 95 16.02 5.31 -4.18
CA LEU A 95 17.03 4.81 -3.24
C LEU A 95 18.11 4.00 -3.95
N ASP A 96 17.74 3.12 -4.88
CA ASP A 96 18.68 2.25 -5.59
C ASP A 96 19.67 3.08 -6.42
N GLN A 97 19.20 4.15 -7.07
CA GLN A 97 20.05 5.07 -7.83
C GLN A 97 21.15 5.70 -6.95
N ALA A 98 20.81 6.12 -5.73
CA ALA A 98 21.78 6.71 -4.80
C ALA A 98 22.67 5.64 -4.15
N ALA A 99 22.10 4.49 -3.81
CA ALA A 99 22.76 3.41 -3.07
C ALA A 99 23.95 2.79 -3.82
N ILE A 100 23.95 2.84 -5.16
CA ILE A 100 25.10 2.42 -5.99
C ILE A 100 26.38 3.13 -5.56
N SER A 101 26.31 4.43 -5.25
CA SER A 101 27.46 5.22 -4.79
C SER A 101 27.95 4.87 -3.38
N TRP A 102 27.24 3.98 -2.67
CA TRP A 102 27.59 3.48 -1.34
C TRP A 102 27.93 1.99 -1.34
N GLY A 103 27.93 1.31 -2.49
CA GLY A 103 28.21 -0.13 -2.57
C GLY A 103 27.07 -0.97 -1.99
N VAL A 104 25.85 -0.44 -2.03
CA VAL A 104 24.64 -1.06 -1.51
C VAL A 104 23.62 -1.16 -2.63
N LYS A 105 22.89 -2.27 -2.68
CA LYS A 105 21.73 -2.45 -3.55
C LYS A 105 20.46 -2.46 -2.73
N VAL A 106 19.46 -1.71 -3.18
CA VAL A 106 18.13 -1.69 -2.55
C VAL A 106 17.25 -2.69 -3.29
N LEU A 107 16.69 -3.63 -2.54
CA LEU A 107 15.90 -4.72 -3.12
C LEU A 107 14.43 -4.36 -3.14
N ARG A 108 13.91 -3.84 -2.01
CA ARG A 108 12.53 -3.38 -1.89
C ARG A 108 12.37 -2.42 -0.71
N TYR A 109 11.29 -1.67 -0.75
CA TYR A 109 10.80 -0.83 0.32
C TYR A 109 9.36 -1.26 0.62
N GLU A 110 9.04 -1.41 1.90
CA GLU A 110 7.71 -1.78 2.36
C GLU A 110 7.20 -0.71 3.32
N ILE A 111 6.08 -0.07 2.98
CA ILE A 111 5.33 0.73 3.95
C ILE A 111 4.80 -0.20 5.03
N LYS A 112 5.14 0.09 6.29
CA LYS A 112 4.69 -0.70 7.44
C LYS A 112 3.33 -0.18 7.91
N ASP A 113 3.28 1.05 8.41
CA ASP A 113 2.04 1.67 8.86
C ASP A 113 1.81 3.04 8.18
N LEU A 114 0.53 3.33 7.90
CA LEU A 114 0.06 4.61 7.41
C LEU A 114 -1.15 5.03 8.25
N VAL A 115 -0.91 5.95 9.19
CA VAL A 115 -1.87 6.28 10.26
C VAL A 115 -2.31 7.74 10.12
N PRO A 116 -3.56 7.99 9.68
CA PRO A 116 -4.14 9.33 9.68
C PRO A 116 -4.61 9.72 11.09
N PRO A 117 -5.02 10.97 11.31
CA PRO A 117 -5.53 11.42 12.60
C PRO A 117 -6.86 10.73 12.88
N GLN A 118 -7.15 10.45 14.17
CA GLN A 118 -8.34 9.68 14.54
C GLN A 118 -9.66 10.29 14.05
N GLU A 119 -9.74 11.61 13.95
CA GLU A 119 -10.92 12.32 13.46
C GLU A 119 -11.23 11.98 11.99
N ILE A 120 -10.20 12.01 11.14
CA ILE A 120 -10.31 11.66 9.72
C ILE A 120 -10.64 10.18 9.58
N LEU A 121 -9.98 9.31 10.33
CA LEU A 121 -10.24 7.87 10.31
C LEU A 121 -11.72 7.55 10.63
N ARG A 122 -12.29 8.21 11.64
CA ARG A 122 -13.71 8.07 12.00
C ARG A 122 -14.63 8.56 10.89
N SER A 123 -14.31 9.70 10.29
CA SER A 123 -15.09 10.26 9.17
C SER A 123 -15.08 9.33 7.95
N MET A 124 -13.90 8.85 7.54
CA MET A 124 -13.76 7.89 6.44
C MET A 124 -14.53 6.61 6.72
N GLN A 125 -14.46 6.08 7.95
CA GLN A 125 -15.16 4.86 8.32
C GLN A 125 -16.69 5.03 8.31
N ALA A 126 -17.20 6.18 8.75
CA ALA A 126 -18.61 6.53 8.65
C ALA A 126 -19.06 6.64 7.18
N GLN A 127 -18.27 7.29 6.32
CA GLN A 127 -18.55 7.42 4.89
C GLN A 127 -18.57 6.05 4.18
N ILE A 128 -17.58 5.20 4.43
CA ILE A 128 -17.51 3.84 3.85
C ILE A 128 -18.72 3.01 4.29
N THR A 129 -19.11 3.11 5.56
CA THR A 129 -20.27 2.39 6.09
C THR A 129 -21.55 2.87 5.41
N ALA A 130 -21.76 4.18 5.31
CA ALA A 130 -22.92 4.76 4.66
C ALA A 130 -23.02 4.37 3.16
N GLU A 131 -21.90 4.37 2.44
CA GLU A 131 -21.86 3.97 1.03
C GLU A 131 -22.12 2.46 0.85
N ARG A 132 -21.60 1.62 1.76
CA ARG A 132 -21.89 0.18 1.79
C ARG A 132 -23.38 -0.09 2.06
N GLU A 133 -23.97 0.60 3.03
CA GLU A 133 -25.41 0.47 3.33
C GLU A 133 -26.28 0.92 2.16
N LYS A 134 -25.92 2.02 1.49
CA LYS A 134 -26.62 2.48 0.29
C LYS A 134 -26.57 1.43 -0.82
N ARG A 135 -25.39 0.85 -1.09
CA ARG A 135 -25.24 -0.22 -2.09
C ARG A 135 -26.04 -1.47 -1.72
N ALA A 136 -26.04 -1.86 -0.45
CA ALA A 136 -26.83 -2.99 0.04
C ALA A 136 -28.34 -2.75 -0.18
N ARG A 137 -28.85 -1.55 0.14
CA ARG A 137 -30.26 -1.19 -0.08
C ARG A 137 -30.64 -1.21 -1.57
N ILE A 138 -29.77 -0.73 -2.44
CA ILE A 138 -30.00 -0.76 -3.90
C ILE A 138 -30.06 -2.21 -4.38
N ALA A 139 -29.06 -3.03 -4.01
CA ALA A 139 -29.01 -4.43 -4.39
C ALA A 139 -30.23 -5.22 -3.88
N GLU A 140 -30.68 -4.96 -2.65
CA GLU A 140 -31.89 -5.57 -2.10
C GLU A 140 -33.14 -5.15 -2.88
N SER A 141 -33.27 -3.85 -3.19
CA SER A 141 -34.39 -3.33 -3.97
C SER A 141 -34.43 -3.91 -5.39
N GLU A 142 -33.27 -4.04 -6.04
CA GLU A 142 -33.14 -4.66 -7.36
C GLU A 142 -33.46 -6.15 -7.30
N GLY A 143 -32.96 -6.86 -6.28
CA GLY A 143 -33.28 -8.27 -6.03
C GLY A 143 -34.78 -8.52 -5.87
N ARG A 144 -35.46 -7.71 -5.04
CA ARG A 144 -36.93 -7.79 -4.85
C ARG A 144 -37.69 -7.53 -6.15
N LYS A 145 -37.24 -6.58 -6.96
CA LYS A 145 -37.87 -6.29 -8.26
C LYS A 145 -37.74 -7.50 -9.20
N ILE A 146 -36.54 -8.07 -9.31
CA ILE A 146 -36.27 -9.23 -10.17
C ILE A 146 -37.07 -10.45 -9.68
N GLU A 147 -37.10 -10.69 -8.37
CA GLU A 147 -37.91 -11.76 -7.76
C GLU A 147 -39.39 -11.63 -8.13
N GLN A 148 -39.98 -10.44 -7.97
CA GLN A 148 -41.39 -10.22 -8.31
C GLN A 148 -41.68 -10.42 -9.80
N ILE A 149 -40.76 -10.00 -10.68
CA ILE A 149 -40.88 -10.22 -12.13
C ILE A 149 -40.84 -11.72 -12.45
N ASN A 150 -39.89 -12.46 -11.86
CA ASN A 150 -39.74 -13.89 -12.09
C ASN A 150 -40.96 -14.67 -11.60
N LEU A 151 -41.50 -14.33 -10.42
CA LEU A 151 -42.72 -14.94 -9.89
C LEU A 151 -43.93 -14.65 -10.78
N ALA A 152 -44.07 -13.42 -11.28
CA ALA A 152 -45.17 -13.07 -12.19
C ALA A 152 -45.07 -13.79 -13.54
N SER A 153 -43.85 -13.89 -14.11
CA SER A 153 -43.61 -14.63 -15.35
C SER A 153 -43.89 -16.13 -15.17
N GLY A 154 -43.39 -16.73 -14.09
CA GLY A 154 -43.62 -18.13 -13.79
C GLY A 154 -45.08 -18.48 -13.58
N ARG A 155 -45.87 -17.62 -12.90
CA ARG A 155 -47.33 -17.79 -12.77
C ARG A 155 -48.02 -17.77 -14.14
N ARG A 156 -47.69 -16.78 -14.98
CA ARG A 156 -48.27 -16.67 -16.32
C ARG A 156 -47.96 -17.90 -17.17
N GLU A 157 -46.73 -18.40 -17.13
CA GLU A 157 -46.35 -19.62 -17.86
C GLU A 157 -47.08 -20.86 -17.36
N ALA A 158 -47.24 -21.01 -16.04
CA ALA A 158 -47.98 -22.11 -15.44
C ALA A 158 -49.47 -22.10 -15.84
N ASP A 159 -50.12 -20.93 -15.78
CA ASP A 159 -51.54 -20.77 -16.15
C ASP A 159 -51.78 -21.12 -17.63
N VAL A 160 -50.86 -20.74 -18.51
CA VAL A 160 -50.91 -21.09 -19.95
C VAL A 160 -50.76 -22.59 -20.15
N GLN A 161 -49.77 -23.22 -19.52
CA GLN A 161 -49.56 -24.67 -19.64
C GLN A 161 -50.74 -25.49 -19.11
N GLN A 162 -51.36 -25.06 -18.02
CA GLN A 162 -52.55 -25.73 -17.49
C GLN A 162 -53.73 -25.63 -18.46
N SER A 163 -53.98 -24.44 -19.01
CA SER A 163 -55.06 -24.22 -19.97
C SER A 163 -54.87 -25.04 -21.26
N GLU A 164 -53.64 -25.16 -21.74
CA GLU A 164 -53.30 -26.01 -22.89
C GLU A 164 -53.49 -27.50 -22.58
N GLY A 165 -53.13 -27.94 -21.37
CA GLY A 165 -53.31 -29.33 -20.92
C GLY A 165 -54.78 -29.74 -20.82
N GLU A 166 -55.65 -28.84 -20.35
CA GLU A 166 -57.10 -29.10 -20.25
C GLU A 166 -57.80 -29.15 -21.62
N MET A 167 -57.32 -28.40 -22.63
CA MET A 167 -57.87 -28.44 -23.99
C MET A 167 -57.51 -29.72 -24.77
N GLN A 168 -56.49 -30.46 -24.34
CA GLN A 168 -56.03 -31.68 -25.00
C GLN A 168 -56.59 -32.98 -24.37
N ALA A 169 -57.34 -32.88 -23.27
CA ALA A 169 -57.98 -34.00 -22.57
C ALA A 169 -59.45 -34.19 -23.00
#